data_AF-A0A1C6AJN1-F1
#
_entry.id   AF-A0A1C6AJN1-F1
#
_cell.length_a   1.000
_cell.length_b   1.000
_cell.length_c   1.000
_cell.angle_alpha   90.00
_cell.angle_beta   90.00
_cell.angle_gamma   90.00
#
_symmetry.space_group_name_H-M   'P 1'
#
loop_
_entity.id
_entity.type
_entity.pdbx_description
1 polymer ?
#
loop_
_entity_poly.entity_id
_entity_poly.type
_entity_poly.pdbx_seq_one_letter_code
_entity_poly.pdbx_strand_id
1 'polypeptide(L)'
;MVKTRTVEMQTQLVGYEFKKKGLPTDKNIAVENSKVSNDYFWKTNEYTDKDVFGRTLDLTALINKPDGYLKGSLSDTQDVDYYKFNITEYRALSFAKDTYNKDITITLDHIPEGCNYEMVLYDEEGNQVGIGKDNGNGGLSITIPNWNTDNRGYTVKVQAKNGSMVNPDAEYHLSFQTTQADKSHGAYQEMAEVQKYAGTVRKQMQEGLTDTEEMRAIKEIRQKYKACYTEQMEKLHKEQAEEIMQGEAVPDDEQIHNLLEKKAAGGELTEQENALLNIFCTAAELDSANASAKMNTTVKDRIFADLQEAGIDISDSMFSIKIGADGQVSVDGINDNAMKQKIEDVLSKYSDDLMDIYFSMDSEIQALSDKEKYLLQAAVDVEKFLYKATGGSVSLGDLSVENAMIHGLPKTLDDLLNNPGENLTYQDYASDIREILAYKRTQHKDIMSELNVQFVIADGTFQIKD
;
A
#
# COMPACT_ATOMS: atom_id res chain seq x y z
N MET A 1 36.02 30.60 -42.19
CA MET A 1 35.57 29.21 -42.36
C MET A 1 35.50 28.59 -40.97
N VAL A 2 34.36 28.68 -40.30
CA VAL A 2 34.10 28.01 -39.03
C VAL A 2 33.01 27.01 -39.33
N LYS A 3 33.35 25.72 -39.25
CA LYS A 3 32.41 24.61 -39.48
C LYS A 3 31.43 24.58 -38.30
N THR A 4 30.20 25.01 -38.54
CA THR A 4 29.05 24.67 -37.72
C THR A 4 28.85 23.15 -37.84
N ARG A 5 29.07 22.41 -36.76
CA ARG A 5 28.49 21.08 -36.60
C ARG A 5 27.31 21.22 -35.65
N THR A 6 26.14 21.26 -36.24
CA THR A 6 24.86 20.92 -35.62
C THR A 6 25.00 19.51 -35.04
N VAL A 7 24.76 19.36 -33.74
CA VAL A 7 24.34 18.08 -33.17
C VAL A 7 22.85 18.26 -32.94
N GLU A 8 22.05 17.64 -33.80
CA GLU A 8 20.63 17.46 -33.59
C GLU A 8 20.45 16.58 -32.36
N MET A 9 19.86 17.12 -31.29
CA MET A 9 19.25 16.30 -30.25
C MET A 9 18.02 15.64 -30.85
N GLN A 10 18.18 14.42 -31.37
CA GLN A 10 17.03 13.56 -31.65
C GLN A 10 16.46 13.03 -30.32
N THR A 11 15.13 12.97 -30.31
CA THR A 11 14.21 12.51 -29.25
C THR A 11 14.09 13.39 -28.00
N GLN A 12 13.38 14.51 -28.20
CA GLN A 12 12.35 14.98 -27.27
C GLN A 12 11.56 13.79 -26.70
N LEU A 13 11.64 13.59 -25.38
CA LEU A 13 10.61 12.87 -24.63
C LEU A 13 9.37 13.78 -24.58
N VAL A 14 8.50 13.62 -25.58
CA VAL A 14 7.17 14.21 -25.62
C VAL A 14 6.31 13.47 -24.60
N GLY A 15 5.75 14.18 -23.60
CA GLY A 15 4.59 13.67 -22.85
C GLY A 15 4.46 13.95 -21.36
N TYR A 16 5.46 14.49 -20.66
CA TYR A 16 5.33 14.71 -19.20
C TYR A 16 5.45 16.18 -18.81
N GLU A 17 4.32 16.83 -18.55
CA GLU A 17 4.31 18.03 -17.71
C GLU A 17 4.65 17.63 -16.28
N PHE A 18 5.88 17.92 -15.87
CA PHE A 18 6.35 17.78 -14.50
C PHE A 18 5.71 18.88 -13.64
N LYS A 19 4.49 18.61 -13.15
CA LYS A 19 3.85 19.48 -12.15
C LYS A 19 4.62 19.39 -10.84
N LYS A 20 5.33 20.46 -10.51
CA LYS A 20 5.74 20.79 -9.14
C LYS A 20 4.50 20.78 -8.24
N LYS A 21 4.52 19.93 -7.22
CA LYS A 21 4.01 20.20 -5.86
C LYS A 21 4.44 19.04 -4.96
N GLY A 22 5.59 19.18 -4.33
CA GLY A 22 5.66 18.73 -2.94
C GLY A 22 4.68 19.58 -2.13
N LEU A 23 4.14 19.03 -1.04
CA LEU A 23 3.28 19.75 -0.11
C LEU A 23 3.86 21.15 0.15
N PRO A 24 3.20 22.23 -0.31
CA PRO A 24 3.54 23.55 0.14
C PRO A 24 3.30 23.55 1.65
N THR A 25 4.33 23.81 2.43
CA THR A 25 4.29 23.95 3.89
C THR A 25 3.32 25.04 4.38
N ASP A 26 2.62 25.72 3.47
CA ASP A 26 1.58 26.73 3.69
C ASP A 26 0.14 26.26 3.42
N LYS A 27 -0.12 24.98 3.12
CA LYS A 27 -1.50 24.47 2.93
C LYS A 27 -1.72 23.22 3.78
N ASN A 28 -2.69 23.26 4.71
CA ASN A 28 -3.19 22.09 5.43
C ASN A 28 -3.84 21.04 4.49
N ILE A 29 -3.65 21.14 3.18
CA ILE A 29 -4.31 20.32 2.17
C ILE A 29 -3.28 19.40 1.56
N ALA A 30 -3.47 18.11 1.74
CA ALA A 30 -2.74 17.09 1.02
C ALA A 30 -3.47 16.72 -0.28
N VAL A 31 -2.73 16.32 -1.30
CA VAL A 31 -3.30 15.92 -2.60
C VAL A 31 -2.70 14.59 -2.96
N GLU A 32 -3.57 13.65 -3.31
CA GLU A 32 -3.20 12.36 -3.84
C GLU A 32 -2.27 12.48 -5.05
N ASN A 33 -1.26 11.61 -5.07
CA ASN A 33 -0.33 11.56 -6.19
C ASN A 33 -0.86 10.61 -7.25
N SER A 34 -1.55 11.15 -8.26
CA SER A 34 -2.12 10.40 -9.39
C SER A 34 -1.11 9.60 -10.24
N LYS A 35 0.18 9.55 -9.87
CA LYS A 35 1.23 8.79 -10.56
C LYS A 35 1.64 7.52 -9.81
N VAL A 36 1.22 7.36 -8.56
CA VAL A 36 1.51 6.20 -7.72
C VAL A 36 0.17 5.58 -7.38
N SER A 37 -0.05 4.38 -7.88
CA SER A 37 -1.23 3.58 -7.53
C SER A 37 -1.17 3.21 -6.05
N ASN A 38 -2.27 3.45 -5.36
CA ASN A 38 -2.55 3.11 -3.96
C ASN A 38 -3.73 2.12 -3.87
N ASP A 39 -4.02 1.43 -4.97
CA ASP A 39 -5.07 0.41 -5.21
C ASP A 39 -4.95 -0.83 -4.31
N TYR A 40 -3.80 -0.99 -3.66
CA TYR A 40 -3.49 -2.13 -2.81
C TYR A 40 -3.00 -1.65 -1.44
N PHE A 41 -3.42 -2.36 -0.41
CA PHE A 41 -3.01 -2.15 0.98
C PHE A 41 -1.49 -2.15 1.14
N TRP A 42 -0.78 -3.03 0.43
CA TRP A 42 0.69 -3.07 0.47
C TRP A 42 1.37 -1.94 -0.31
N LYS A 43 0.65 -1.27 -1.23
CA LYS A 43 1.11 -0.07 -1.96
C LYS A 43 0.82 1.24 -1.25
N THR A 44 0.22 1.17 -0.07
CA THR A 44 -0.02 2.35 0.76
C THR A 44 1.27 3.10 1.06
N ASN A 45 1.19 4.42 0.98
CA ASN A 45 2.30 5.31 1.32
C ASN A 45 2.61 5.22 2.84
N GLU A 46 3.51 4.33 3.26
CA GLU A 46 3.87 4.16 4.68
C GLU A 46 5.07 5.01 5.12
N TYR A 47 4.97 5.55 6.35
CA TYR A 47 6.05 6.13 7.14
C TYR A 47 6.81 5.04 7.90
N THR A 48 8.14 4.99 7.74
CA THR A 48 9.03 4.50 8.80
C THR A 48 10.06 5.57 9.12
N ASP A 49 10.37 5.72 10.41
CA ASP A 49 11.04 6.88 11.01
C ASP A 49 12.26 7.44 10.24
N LYS A 50 12.15 8.73 9.87
CA LYS A 50 13.21 9.67 9.43
C LYS A 50 14.05 9.27 8.20
N ASP A 51 13.73 9.84 7.02
CA ASP A 51 14.71 10.52 6.13
C ASP A 51 14.03 11.33 4.99
N VAL A 52 14.83 12.14 4.29
CA VAL A 52 14.59 13.24 3.33
C VAL A 52 13.95 12.89 1.95
N PHE A 53 12.91 12.04 1.89
CA PHE A 53 12.55 11.38 0.61
C PHE A 53 11.16 11.60 0.03
N GLY A 54 10.68 12.85 -0.03
CA GLY A 54 9.89 13.40 -1.17
C GLY A 54 8.64 12.68 -1.72
N ARG A 55 8.26 11.50 -1.24
CA ARG A 55 7.04 10.73 -1.50
C ARG A 55 6.33 10.63 -0.17
N THR A 56 5.34 11.48 0.05
CA THR A 56 4.63 11.50 1.32
C THR A 56 3.18 11.82 1.10
N LEU A 57 2.33 10.81 1.28
CA LEU A 57 0.96 11.00 1.71
C LEU A 57 0.71 10.18 2.99
N ASP A 58 1.46 10.52 4.04
CA ASP A 58 1.14 10.13 5.41
C ASP A 58 0.18 11.16 6.00
N LEU A 59 -1.01 10.72 6.37
CA LEU A 59 -2.06 11.63 6.85
C LEU A 59 -1.88 12.01 8.32
N THR A 60 -0.84 11.53 9.01
CA THR A 60 -0.51 11.90 10.40
C THR A 60 -0.43 13.41 10.60
N ALA A 61 0.14 14.13 9.62
CA ALA A 61 0.27 15.58 9.66
C ALA A 61 -1.07 16.32 9.58
N LEU A 62 -2.13 15.66 9.07
CA LEU A 62 -3.49 16.20 9.00
C LEU A 62 -4.27 15.98 10.29
N ILE A 63 -3.81 15.12 11.19
CA ILE A 63 -4.49 14.89 12.46
C ILE A 63 -4.57 16.19 13.26
N ASN A 64 -5.79 16.51 13.71
CA ASN A 64 -6.09 17.71 14.48
C ASN A 64 -5.76 19.03 13.75
N LYS A 65 -5.91 19.05 12.42
CA LYS A 65 -5.85 20.27 11.60
C LYS A 65 -7.27 20.69 11.23
N PRO A 66 -7.84 21.76 11.83
CA PRO A 66 -9.24 22.13 11.61
C PRO A 66 -9.61 22.36 10.14
N ASP A 67 -8.71 22.99 9.39
CA ASP A 67 -8.88 23.24 7.95
C ASP A 67 -8.10 22.24 7.09
N GLY A 68 -7.65 21.13 7.68
CA GLY A 68 -6.75 20.18 7.04
C GLY A 68 -7.44 18.94 6.53
N TYR A 69 -7.15 18.59 5.28
CA TYR A 69 -7.75 17.45 4.61
C TYR A 69 -6.88 16.95 3.45
N LEU A 70 -7.06 15.69 3.09
CA LEU A 70 -6.57 15.11 1.84
C LEU A 70 -7.63 15.29 0.76
N LYS A 71 -7.19 15.61 -0.46
CA LYS A 71 -7.96 15.48 -1.71
C LYS A 71 -7.59 14.17 -2.39
N GLY A 72 -8.54 13.24 -2.49
CA GLY A 72 -8.43 12.00 -3.25
C GLY A 72 -9.48 11.93 -4.34
N SER A 73 -9.32 11.00 -5.29
CA SER A 73 -10.28 10.80 -6.39
C SER A 73 -10.25 9.37 -6.89
N LEU A 74 -11.42 8.74 -7.00
CA LEU A 74 -11.56 7.44 -7.65
C LEU A 74 -11.63 7.63 -9.16
N SER A 75 -10.71 7.02 -9.89
CA SER A 75 -10.56 7.09 -11.34
C SER A 75 -11.54 6.20 -12.10
N ASP A 76 -11.97 5.09 -11.50
CA ASP A 76 -13.05 4.24 -12.00
C ASP A 76 -13.67 3.39 -10.86
N THR A 77 -14.61 2.49 -11.19
CA THR A 77 -15.33 1.67 -10.19
C THR A 77 -14.50 0.56 -9.56
N GLN A 78 -13.34 0.23 -10.13
CA GLN A 78 -12.37 -0.73 -9.59
C GLN A 78 -11.28 -0.03 -8.78
N ASP A 79 -11.21 1.30 -8.83
CA ASP A 79 -10.26 2.09 -8.06
C ASP A 79 -10.53 2.01 -6.56
N VAL A 80 -9.45 1.87 -5.80
CA VAL A 80 -9.44 1.70 -4.35
C VAL A 80 -8.32 2.55 -3.78
N ASP A 81 -8.63 3.49 -2.91
CA ASP A 81 -7.62 4.34 -2.31
C ASP A 81 -7.29 3.87 -0.90
N TYR A 82 -6.05 3.45 -0.66
CA TYR A 82 -5.57 3.20 0.70
C TYR A 82 -4.61 4.30 1.19
N TYR A 83 -4.84 4.80 2.41
CA TYR A 83 -3.98 5.82 3.04
C TYR A 83 -3.58 5.47 4.47
N LYS A 84 -2.27 5.51 4.72
CA LYS A 84 -1.69 5.23 6.04
C LYS A 84 -1.53 6.49 6.88
N PHE A 85 -1.62 6.31 8.20
CA PHE A 85 -1.30 7.33 9.19
C PHE A 85 -0.99 6.71 10.54
N ASN A 86 -0.31 7.47 11.41
CA ASN A 86 0.13 7.05 12.72
C ASN A 86 -0.51 7.91 13.83
N ILE A 87 -0.87 7.29 14.95
CA ILE A 87 -1.57 7.94 16.05
C ILE A 87 -0.76 8.01 17.35
N THR A 88 0.50 7.58 17.35
CA THR A 88 1.34 7.43 18.56
C THR A 88 1.34 8.71 19.41
N GLU A 89 1.52 9.88 18.78
CA GLU A 89 1.58 11.16 19.48
C GLU A 89 0.25 11.59 20.13
N TYR A 90 -0.87 11.06 19.64
CA TYR A 90 -2.23 11.38 20.11
C TYR A 90 -2.73 10.40 21.18
N ARG A 91 -2.07 9.25 21.34
CA ARG A 91 -2.35 8.23 22.36
C ARG A 91 -1.41 8.28 23.57
N ALA A 92 -0.33 9.05 23.50
CA ALA A 92 0.68 9.12 24.56
C ALA A 92 0.25 9.89 25.82
N LEU A 93 -0.13 9.23 26.91
CA LEU A 93 -0.65 9.94 28.11
C LEU A 93 0.40 10.71 28.93
N SER A 94 0.07 11.95 29.29
CA SER A 94 0.71 12.72 30.37
C SER A 94 -0.19 12.82 31.59
N PHE A 95 0.04 11.98 32.61
CA PHE A 95 -0.75 11.97 33.85
C PHE A 95 -0.72 13.29 34.62
N ALA A 96 0.37 14.07 34.51
CA ALA A 96 0.50 15.36 35.20
C ALA A 96 -0.35 16.47 34.57
N LYS A 97 -0.68 16.35 33.27
CA LYS A 97 -1.41 17.36 32.51
C LYS A 97 -2.79 16.89 32.07
N ASP A 98 -3.12 15.61 32.29
CA ASP A 98 -4.31 14.93 31.74
C ASP A 98 -4.44 15.13 30.22
N THR A 99 -3.29 15.20 29.53
CA THR A 99 -3.21 15.47 28.10
C THR A 99 -2.76 14.21 27.35
N TYR A 100 -3.20 14.09 26.09
CA TYR A 100 -2.71 13.14 25.08
C TYR A 100 -3.15 11.67 25.19
N ASN A 101 -4.38 11.41 25.65
CA ASN A 101 -5.19 10.36 25.01
C ASN A 101 -6.36 11.06 24.34
N LYS A 102 -6.46 10.94 23.02
CA LYS A 102 -7.45 11.61 22.19
C LYS A 102 -8.21 10.61 21.36
N ASP A 103 -9.52 10.73 21.32
CA ASP A 103 -10.28 10.07 20.26
C ASP A 103 -10.01 10.80 18.96
N ILE A 104 -9.83 10.03 17.90
CA ILE A 104 -9.52 10.52 16.57
C ILE A 104 -10.67 10.08 15.67
N THR A 105 -11.32 11.04 15.03
CA THR A 105 -12.41 10.79 14.09
C THR A 105 -11.95 11.17 12.70
N ILE A 106 -12.06 10.22 11.78
CA ILE A 106 -11.83 10.40 10.36
C ILE A 106 -13.17 10.72 9.72
N THR A 107 -13.21 11.74 8.86
CA THR A 107 -14.40 12.12 8.10
C THR A 107 -14.09 12.08 6.62
N LEU A 108 -14.89 11.32 5.87
CA LEU A 108 -14.97 11.37 4.42
C LEU A 108 -16.14 12.27 4.04
N ASP A 109 -15.86 13.36 3.33
CA ASP A 109 -16.87 14.28 2.84
C ASP A 109 -16.59 14.70 1.39
N HIS A 110 -17.44 15.57 0.82
CA HIS A 110 -17.40 15.95 -0.59
C HIS A 110 -17.50 14.73 -1.55
N ILE A 111 -18.22 13.68 -1.13
CA ILE A 111 -18.54 12.56 -2.02
C ILE A 111 -19.32 13.12 -3.23
N PRO A 112 -18.91 12.85 -4.49
CA PRO A 112 -19.55 13.45 -5.65
C PRO A 112 -21.03 13.09 -5.75
N GLU A 113 -21.86 14.02 -6.25
CA GLU A 113 -23.30 13.82 -6.37
C GLU A 113 -23.62 12.56 -7.22
N GLY A 114 -24.52 11.71 -6.72
CA GLY A 114 -24.89 10.45 -7.36
C GLY A 114 -23.90 9.30 -7.15
N CYS A 115 -22.77 9.56 -6.49
CA CYS A 115 -21.83 8.52 -6.07
C CYS A 115 -22.13 8.04 -4.65
N ASN A 116 -21.82 6.78 -4.39
CA ASN A 116 -21.94 6.14 -3.07
C ASN A 116 -20.63 5.43 -2.77
N TYR A 117 -19.85 5.99 -1.86
CA TYR A 117 -18.53 5.49 -1.46
C TYR A 117 -18.62 4.80 -0.11
N GLU A 118 -17.67 3.91 0.15
CA GLU A 118 -17.47 3.29 1.46
C GLU A 118 -16.09 3.63 2.01
N MET A 119 -15.99 3.61 3.34
CA MET A 119 -14.76 3.86 4.08
C MET A 119 -14.55 2.72 5.07
N VAL A 120 -13.38 2.08 5.03
CA VAL A 120 -13.01 0.98 5.94
C VAL A 120 -11.69 1.34 6.62
N LEU A 121 -11.57 1.06 7.91
CA LEU A 121 -10.36 1.29 8.69
C LEU A 121 -9.72 -0.05 9.02
N TYR A 122 -8.42 -0.16 8.74
CA TYR A 122 -7.58 -1.31 9.04
C TYR A 122 -6.49 -0.95 10.05
N ASP A 123 -6.10 -1.91 10.89
CA ASP A 123 -4.90 -1.80 11.73
C ASP A 123 -3.60 -2.10 10.93
N GLU A 124 -2.45 -2.13 11.61
CA GLU A 124 -1.14 -2.42 10.99
C GLU A 124 -1.07 -3.83 10.37
N GLU A 125 -1.81 -4.79 10.94
CA GLU A 125 -1.85 -6.18 10.44
C GLU A 125 -2.87 -6.35 9.30
N GLY A 126 -3.59 -5.28 8.93
CA GLY A 126 -4.61 -5.30 7.88
C GLY A 126 -5.95 -5.86 8.34
N ASN A 127 -6.19 -6.04 9.65
CA ASN A 127 -7.49 -6.45 10.17
C ASN A 127 -8.46 -5.26 10.13
N GLN A 128 -9.72 -5.52 9.76
CA GLN A 128 -10.74 -4.48 9.84
C GLN A 128 -10.99 -4.11 11.31
N VAL A 129 -11.05 -2.80 11.58
CA VAL A 129 -11.31 -2.26 12.92
C VAL A 129 -12.30 -1.09 12.93
N GLY A 130 -12.92 -0.80 11.79
CA GLY A 130 -13.99 0.19 11.68
C GLY A 130 -14.56 0.30 10.26
N ILE A 131 -15.85 0.60 10.16
CA ILE A 131 -16.55 0.93 8.90
C ILE A 131 -17.20 2.30 9.05
N GLY A 132 -17.13 3.09 7.99
CA GLY A 132 -17.70 4.42 7.87
C GLY A 132 -19.20 4.42 8.05
N LYS A 133 -19.68 5.23 8.99
CA LYS A 133 -21.10 5.46 9.22
C LYS A 133 -21.51 6.83 8.70
N ASP A 134 -22.72 6.91 8.15
CA ASP A 134 -23.33 8.17 7.73
C ASP A 134 -23.26 9.20 8.88
N ASN A 135 -22.73 10.40 8.57
CA ASN A 135 -22.51 11.46 9.54
C ASN A 135 -23.63 12.52 9.56
N GLY A 136 -24.71 12.32 8.80
CA GLY A 136 -25.84 13.24 8.66
C GLY A 136 -25.62 14.43 7.73
N ASN A 137 -24.40 14.62 7.21
CA ASN A 137 -24.02 15.73 6.34
C ASN A 137 -23.68 15.29 4.91
N GLY A 138 -24.10 14.08 4.51
CA GLY A 138 -23.79 13.52 3.20
C GLY A 138 -22.37 12.93 3.08
N GLY A 139 -21.72 12.65 4.21
CA GLY A 139 -20.42 11.99 4.27
C GLY A 139 -20.40 10.84 5.27
N LEU A 140 -19.23 10.22 5.44
CA LEU A 140 -18.99 9.13 6.37
C LEU A 140 -18.05 9.56 7.50
N SER A 141 -18.17 8.90 8.65
CA SER A 141 -17.23 9.08 9.76
C SER A 141 -16.87 7.75 10.42
N ILE A 142 -15.63 7.64 10.89
CA ILE A 142 -15.11 6.51 11.69
C ILE A 142 -14.31 7.09 12.84
N THR A 143 -14.55 6.59 14.06
CA THR A 143 -13.68 6.87 15.21
C THR A 143 -12.70 5.72 15.38
N ILE A 144 -11.41 6.06 15.44
CA ILE A 144 -10.34 5.08 15.58
C ILE A 144 -10.45 4.40 16.95
N PRO A 145 -10.38 3.05 17.00
CA PRO A 145 -10.40 2.30 18.24
C PRO A 145 -9.41 2.80 19.28
N ASN A 146 -9.86 2.81 20.54
CA ASN A 146 -9.09 3.23 21.72
C ASN A 146 -8.97 2.04 22.70
N TRP A 147 -8.68 0.85 22.15
CA TRP A 147 -8.72 -0.42 22.90
C TRP A 147 -7.40 -0.76 23.58
N ASN A 148 -6.26 -0.39 22.99
CA ASN A 148 -4.91 -0.65 23.51
C ASN A 148 -3.93 0.47 23.12
N THR A 149 -2.68 0.38 23.59
CA THR A 149 -1.58 1.30 23.25
C THR A 149 -0.54 0.72 22.28
N ASP A 150 -0.64 -0.58 21.96
CA ASP A 150 0.33 -1.26 21.10
C ASP A 150 0.14 -0.90 19.62
N ASN A 151 -1.11 -0.72 19.17
CA ASN A 151 -1.41 -0.37 17.78
C ASN A 151 -1.23 1.13 17.52
N ARG A 152 -0.46 1.47 16.48
CA ARG A 152 0.01 2.84 16.25
C ARG A 152 -0.27 3.34 14.84
N GLY A 153 -0.12 2.48 13.86
CA GLY A 153 -0.45 2.69 12.47
C GLY A 153 -1.85 2.20 12.14
N TYR A 154 -2.49 2.93 11.24
CA TYR A 154 -3.78 2.56 10.69
C TYR A 154 -3.80 2.92 9.22
N THR A 155 -4.63 2.21 8.47
CA THR A 155 -4.88 2.48 7.06
C THR A 155 -6.36 2.69 6.84
N VAL A 156 -6.73 3.79 6.22
CA VAL A 156 -8.11 4.00 5.75
C VAL A 156 -8.19 3.66 4.27
N LYS A 157 -9.17 2.83 3.91
CA LYS A 157 -9.55 2.48 2.55
C LYS A 157 -10.78 3.29 2.15
N VAL A 158 -10.76 3.87 0.96
CA VAL A 158 -11.90 4.51 0.31
C VAL A 158 -12.12 3.86 -1.04
N GLN A 159 -13.34 3.46 -1.35
CA GLN A 159 -13.69 2.90 -2.66
C GLN A 159 -15.16 3.16 -2.96
N ALA A 160 -15.57 2.94 -4.21
CA ALA A 160 -16.98 2.92 -4.57
C ALA A 160 -17.66 1.69 -3.96
N LYS A 161 -18.91 1.84 -3.48
CA LYS A 161 -19.73 0.67 -3.15
C LYS A 161 -20.01 -0.16 -4.41
N ASN A 162 -20.19 -1.47 -4.26
CA ASN A 162 -20.47 -2.33 -5.39
C ASN A 162 -21.71 -1.84 -6.18
N GLY A 163 -21.57 -1.69 -7.50
CA GLY A 163 -22.61 -1.15 -8.38
C GLY A 163 -22.82 0.37 -8.35
N SER A 164 -22.03 1.09 -7.55
CA SER A 164 -22.05 2.55 -7.47
C SER A 164 -21.34 3.20 -8.65
N MET A 165 -21.75 4.42 -9.00
CA MET A 165 -21.06 5.24 -9.99
C MET A 165 -19.83 5.91 -9.37
N VAL A 166 -18.89 6.29 -10.24
CA VAL A 166 -17.70 7.07 -9.90
C VAL A 166 -17.63 8.31 -10.80
N ASN A 167 -17.13 9.42 -10.27
CA ASN A 167 -16.86 10.64 -11.02
C ASN A 167 -15.34 10.95 -10.97
N PRO A 168 -14.59 10.58 -12.01
CA PRO A 168 -13.13 10.74 -12.04
C PRO A 168 -12.65 12.20 -12.03
N ASP A 169 -13.54 13.14 -12.38
CA ASP A 169 -13.22 14.57 -12.42
C ASP A 169 -13.52 15.27 -11.08
N ALA A 170 -14.03 14.54 -10.08
CA ALA A 170 -14.40 15.06 -8.78
C ALA A 170 -13.53 14.49 -7.66
N GLU A 171 -13.20 15.35 -6.70
CA GLU A 171 -12.36 15.01 -5.54
C GLU A 171 -13.26 14.81 -4.32
N TYR A 172 -13.00 13.76 -3.54
CA TYR A 172 -13.50 13.65 -2.17
C TYR A 172 -12.46 14.20 -1.19
N HIS A 173 -12.89 14.46 0.04
CA HIS A 173 -12.01 14.94 1.09
C HIS A 173 -11.97 14.00 2.29
N LEU A 174 -10.78 13.80 2.84
CA LEU A 174 -10.55 13.03 4.06
C LEU A 174 -9.90 13.91 5.13
N SER A 175 -10.56 14.08 6.28
CA SER A 175 -10.12 14.96 7.36
C SER A 175 -10.11 14.26 8.73
N PHE A 176 -9.34 14.82 9.67
CA PHE A 176 -9.07 14.19 10.97
C PHE A 176 -9.29 15.19 12.11
N GLN A 177 -10.18 14.83 13.03
CA GLN A 177 -10.47 15.62 14.23
C GLN A 177 -10.11 14.87 15.49
N THR A 178 -9.77 15.61 16.55
CA THR A 178 -9.46 15.01 17.84
C THR A 178 -10.30 15.60 18.96
N THR A 179 -10.73 14.74 19.88
CA THR A 179 -11.42 15.12 21.11
C THR A 179 -10.76 14.48 22.31
N GLN A 180 -10.99 15.00 23.51
CA GLN A 180 -10.49 14.36 24.72
C GLN A 180 -11.17 12.99 24.89
N ALA A 181 -10.36 11.93 24.98
CA ALA A 181 -10.86 10.58 25.19
C ALA A 181 -11.36 10.39 26.63
N ASP A 182 -12.38 9.54 26.79
CA ASP A 182 -12.84 9.09 28.10
C ASP A 182 -11.81 8.18 28.80
N LYS A 183 -11.77 8.23 30.13
CA LYS A 183 -10.80 7.45 30.93
C LYS A 183 -11.15 5.97 31.04
N SER A 184 -12.34 5.58 30.58
CA SER A 184 -12.77 4.19 30.49
C SER A 184 -12.19 3.44 29.30
N HIS A 185 -11.61 4.13 28.30
CA HIS A 185 -10.98 3.48 27.16
C HIS A 185 -9.79 2.61 27.56
N GLY A 186 -9.63 1.48 26.86
CA GLY A 186 -8.61 0.48 27.17
C GLY A 186 -7.20 1.04 27.11
N ALA A 187 -6.88 1.89 26.12
CA ALA A 187 -5.55 2.51 26.04
C ALA A 187 -5.24 3.40 27.26
N TYR A 188 -6.25 4.12 27.80
CA TYR A 188 -6.09 4.89 29.03
C TYR A 188 -5.82 3.98 30.22
N GLN A 189 -6.65 2.95 30.38
CA GLN A 189 -6.56 2.03 31.50
C GLN A 189 -5.22 1.26 31.49
N GLU A 190 -4.79 0.81 30.32
CA GLU A 190 -3.48 0.16 30.12
C GLU A 190 -2.35 1.05 30.61
N MET A 191 -2.30 2.28 30.11
CA MET A 191 -1.22 3.20 30.44
C MET A 191 -1.25 3.58 31.93
N ALA A 192 -2.44 3.68 32.53
CA ALA A 192 -2.59 3.92 33.97
C ALA A 192 -2.09 2.76 34.83
N GLU A 193 -2.24 1.52 34.37
CA GLU A 193 -1.68 0.33 35.01
C GLU A 193 -0.14 0.28 34.84
N VAL A 194 0.37 0.49 33.63
CA VAL A 194 1.81 0.50 33.32
C VAL A 194 2.56 1.59 34.11
N GLN A 195 1.95 2.77 34.27
CA GLN A 195 2.55 3.90 34.98
C GLN A 195 2.93 3.57 36.44
N LYS A 196 2.23 2.63 37.09
CA LYS A 196 2.52 2.18 38.46
C LYS A 196 3.92 1.57 38.59
N TYR A 197 4.44 1.00 37.49
CA TYR A 197 5.72 0.28 37.44
C TYR A 197 6.81 1.04 36.67
N ALA A 198 6.42 1.94 35.75
CA ALA A 198 7.32 2.59 34.79
C ALA A 198 8.52 3.31 35.43
N GLY A 199 8.32 3.98 36.58
CA GLY A 199 9.39 4.68 37.29
C GLY A 199 10.47 3.73 37.83
N THR A 200 10.04 2.62 38.44
CA THR A 200 10.94 1.59 38.97
C THR A 200 11.69 0.88 37.85
N VAL A 201 10.97 0.49 36.79
CA VAL A 201 11.56 -0.18 35.62
C VAL A 201 12.61 0.70 34.94
N ARG A 202 12.34 2.00 34.78
CA ARG A 202 13.32 2.94 34.19
C ARG A 202 14.63 2.98 34.97
N LYS A 203 14.57 2.95 36.31
CA LYS A 203 15.75 2.92 37.18
C LYS A 203 16.49 1.59 37.06
N GLN A 204 15.77 0.47 37.09
CA GLN A 204 16.33 -0.87 36.92
C GLN A 204 17.05 -1.04 35.57
N MET A 205 16.47 -0.50 34.48
CA MET A 205 17.11 -0.51 33.16
C MET A 205 18.43 0.29 33.13
N GLN A 206 18.49 1.44 33.81
CA GLN A 206 19.74 2.21 33.94
C GLN A 206 20.82 1.46 34.74
N GLU A 207 20.40 0.61 35.66
CA GLU A 207 21.27 -0.26 36.46
C GLU A 207 21.63 -1.57 35.73
N GLY A 208 21.17 -1.76 34.49
CA GLY A 208 21.44 -2.96 33.69
C GLY A 208 20.68 -4.20 34.17
N LEU A 209 19.69 -4.05 35.04
CA LEU A 209 18.86 -5.16 35.50
C LEU A 209 17.87 -5.57 34.42
N THR A 210 17.77 -6.87 34.21
CA THR A 210 16.84 -7.49 33.25
C THR A 210 15.91 -8.45 33.98
N ASP A 211 14.66 -8.56 33.54
CA ASP A 211 13.69 -9.55 34.02
C ASP A 211 13.33 -9.42 35.52
N THR A 212 13.02 -8.20 35.94
CA THR A 212 12.52 -7.88 37.28
C THR A 212 11.01 -8.17 37.40
N GLU A 213 10.49 -8.26 38.62
CA GLU A 213 9.06 -8.44 38.86
C GLU A 213 8.22 -7.33 38.20
N GLU A 214 8.68 -6.07 38.27
CA GLU A 214 7.98 -4.94 37.64
C GLU A 214 8.01 -5.01 36.10
N MET A 215 9.11 -5.50 35.51
CA MET A 215 9.16 -5.73 34.06
C MET A 215 8.19 -6.86 33.65
N ARG A 216 8.08 -7.93 34.44
CA ARG A 216 7.10 -9.01 34.19
C ARG A 216 5.67 -8.50 34.34
N ALA A 217 5.38 -7.69 35.35
CA ALA A 217 4.06 -7.06 35.53
C ALA A 217 3.66 -6.19 34.33
N ILE A 218 4.58 -5.39 33.77
CA ILE A 218 4.30 -4.61 32.54
C ILE A 218 4.00 -5.54 31.36
N LYS A 219 4.73 -6.65 31.19
CA LYS A 219 4.46 -7.63 30.14
C LYS A 219 3.07 -8.27 30.29
N GLU A 220 2.68 -8.65 31.50
CA GLU A 220 1.36 -9.21 31.80
C GLU A 220 0.25 -8.19 31.52
N ILE A 221 0.44 -6.91 31.87
CA ILE A 221 -0.51 -5.84 31.54
C ILE A 221 -0.68 -5.73 30.01
N ARG A 222 0.42 -5.67 29.25
CA ARG A 222 0.33 -5.61 27.78
C ARG A 222 -0.37 -6.82 27.18
N GLN A 223 -0.07 -8.03 27.68
CA GLN A 223 -0.77 -9.25 27.25
C GLN A 223 -2.28 -9.19 27.52
N LYS A 224 -2.69 -8.68 28.68
CA LYS A 224 -4.10 -8.46 29.02
C LYS A 224 -4.78 -7.52 28.02
N TYR A 225 -4.15 -6.39 27.67
CA TYR A 225 -4.75 -5.44 26.72
C TYR A 225 -4.66 -5.89 25.26
N LYS A 226 -3.69 -6.75 24.92
CA LYS A 226 -3.71 -7.48 23.64
C LYS A 226 -4.90 -8.44 23.54
N ALA A 227 -5.22 -9.19 24.59
CA ALA A 227 -6.43 -10.02 24.62
C ALA A 227 -7.70 -9.18 24.54
N CYS A 228 -7.75 -8.05 25.27
CA CYS A 228 -8.87 -7.11 25.19
C CYS A 228 -9.06 -6.57 23.77
N TYR A 229 -7.98 -6.26 23.05
CA TYR A 229 -8.04 -5.84 21.66
C TYR A 229 -8.74 -6.88 20.77
N THR A 230 -8.32 -8.15 20.85
CA THR A 230 -8.94 -9.25 20.10
C THR A 230 -10.42 -9.40 20.43
N GLU A 231 -10.80 -9.38 21.72
CA GLU A 231 -12.20 -9.47 22.15
C GLU A 231 -13.05 -8.31 21.61
N GLN A 232 -12.52 -7.08 21.60
CA GLN A 232 -13.24 -5.91 21.06
C GLN A 232 -13.39 -5.98 19.54
N MET A 233 -12.38 -6.46 18.83
CA MET A 233 -12.42 -6.66 17.38
C MET A 233 -13.45 -7.74 17.01
N GLU A 234 -13.42 -8.91 17.64
CA GLU A 234 -14.41 -9.98 17.41
C GLU A 234 -15.83 -9.50 17.69
N LYS A 235 -16.00 -8.73 18.77
CA LYS A 235 -17.29 -8.13 19.10
C LYS A 235 -17.74 -7.13 18.02
N LEU A 236 -16.84 -6.27 17.55
CA LEU A 236 -17.13 -5.33 16.47
C LEU A 236 -17.57 -6.07 15.19
N HIS A 237 -16.81 -7.08 14.78
CA HIS A 237 -17.10 -7.88 13.58
C HIS A 237 -18.46 -8.56 13.68
N LYS A 238 -18.74 -9.16 14.85
CA LYS A 238 -20.04 -9.78 15.12
C LYS A 238 -21.19 -8.78 15.03
N GLU A 239 -21.09 -7.62 15.69
CA GLU A 239 -22.12 -6.58 15.66
C GLU A 239 -22.37 -6.06 14.25
N GLN A 240 -21.31 -5.82 13.47
CA GLN A 240 -21.41 -5.37 12.08
C GLN A 240 -22.02 -6.44 11.16
N ALA A 241 -21.64 -7.70 11.34
CA ALA A 241 -22.20 -8.80 10.57
C ALA A 241 -23.68 -9.03 10.91
N GLU A 242 -24.07 -8.97 12.18
CA GLU A 242 -25.48 -9.08 12.60
C GLU A 242 -26.35 -7.98 11.97
N GLU A 243 -25.82 -6.75 11.86
CA GLU A 243 -26.50 -5.63 11.18
C GLU A 243 -26.71 -5.91 9.69
N ILE A 244 -25.71 -6.47 9.01
CA ILE A 244 -25.78 -6.84 7.59
C ILE A 244 -26.74 -8.00 7.35
N MET A 245 -26.71 -9.02 8.23
CA MET A 245 -27.53 -10.23 8.08
C MET A 245 -29.01 -10.01 8.44
N GLN A 246 -29.37 -8.88 9.07
CA GLN A 246 -30.77 -8.49 9.37
C GLN A 246 -31.61 -9.60 10.05
N GLY A 247 -30.97 -10.40 10.91
CA GLY A 247 -31.62 -11.51 11.64
C GLY A 247 -31.39 -12.91 11.05
N GLU A 248 -30.70 -13.02 9.91
CA GLU A 248 -30.12 -14.29 9.44
C GLU A 248 -28.87 -14.67 10.26
N ALA A 249 -28.44 -15.93 10.16
CA ALA A 249 -27.25 -16.41 10.85
C ALA A 249 -25.99 -15.77 10.25
N VAL A 250 -25.11 -15.24 11.11
CA VAL A 250 -23.78 -14.78 10.71
C VAL A 250 -23.01 -15.96 10.09
N PRO A 251 -22.40 -15.78 8.91
CA PRO A 251 -21.61 -16.83 8.26
C PRO A 251 -20.45 -17.30 9.15
N ASP A 252 -20.10 -18.58 9.05
CA ASP A 252 -18.87 -19.11 9.64
C ASP A 252 -17.64 -18.90 8.74
N ASP A 253 -16.45 -19.22 9.26
CA ASP A 253 -15.19 -19.03 8.56
C ASP A 253 -15.11 -19.79 7.23
N GLU A 254 -15.74 -20.97 7.12
CA GLU A 254 -15.78 -21.75 5.88
C GLU A 254 -16.65 -21.05 4.83
N GLN A 255 -17.78 -20.50 5.24
CA GLN A 255 -18.63 -19.70 4.36
C GLN A 255 -17.95 -18.41 3.90
N ILE A 256 -17.24 -17.70 4.79
CA ILE A 256 -16.44 -16.53 4.42
C ILE A 256 -15.33 -16.90 3.43
N HIS A 257 -14.62 -18.00 3.68
CA HIS A 257 -13.57 -18.50 2.79
C HIS A 257 -14.13 -18.82 1.39
N ASN A 258 -15.28 -19.50 1.30
CA ASN A 258 -15.94 -19.79 0.03
C ASN A 258 -16.38 -18.50 -0.72
N LEU A 259 -16.79 -17.45 0.00
CA LEU A 259 -17.09 -16.15 -0.60
C LEU A 259 -15.83 -15.48 -1.15
N LEU A 260 -14.71 -15.58 -0.44
CA LEU A 260 -13.42 -15.06 -0.88
C LEU A 260 -12.92 -15.80 -2.13
N GLU A 261 -13.04 -17.13 -2.18
CA GLU A 261 -12.72 -17.92 -3.37
C GLU A 261 -13.61 -17.55 -4.55
N LYS A 262 -14.92 -17.39 -4.33
CA LYS A 262 -15.87 -16.92 -5.34
C LYS A 262 -15.45 -15.55 -5.89
N LYS A 263 -15.01 -14.63 -5.02
CA LYS A 263 -14.46 -13.32 -5.41
C LYS A 263 -13.21 -13.48 -6.27
N ALA A 264 -12.25 -14.29 -5.82
CA ALA A 264 -10.98 -14.54 -6.51
C ALA A 264 -11.17 -15.14 -7.91
N ALA A 265 -12.20 -15.97 -8.09
CA ALA A 265 -12.58 -16.52 -9.39
C ALA A 265 -13.28 -15.50 -10.32
N GLY A 266 -13.47 -14.24 -9.89
CA GLY A 266 -14.21 -13.22 -10.63
C GLY A 266 -15.73 -13.40 -10.59
N GLY A 267 -16.26 -14.17 -9.63
CA GLY A 267 -17.68 -14.38 -9.45
C GLY A 267 -18.40 -13.14 -8.90
N GLU A 268 -19.61 -12.87 -9.40
CA GLU A 268 -20.42 -11.76 -8.91
C GLU A 268 -20.83 -11.96 -7.44
N LEU A 269 -20.51 -10.96 -6.62
CA LEU A 269 -20.92 -10.88 -5.23
C LEU A 269 -22.01 -9.83 -5.05
N THR A 270 -22.99 -10.14 -4.19
CA THR A 270 -23.99 -9.18 -3.71
C THR A 270 -23.36 -8.09 -2.84
N GLU A 271 -24.07 -6.99 -2.59
CA GLU A 271 -23.62 -5.97 -1.62
C GLU A 271 -23.42 -6.58 -0.22
N GLN A 272 -24.32 -7.48 0.19
CA GLN A 272 -24.24 -8.20 1.46
C GLN A 272 -22.99 -9.08 1.55
N GLU A 273 -22.69 -9.87 0.52
CA GLU A 273 -21.49 -10.72 0.48
C GLU A 273 -20.21 -9.88 0.51
N ASN A 274 -20.13 -8.78 -0.24
CA ASN A 274 -18.96 -7.89 -0.19
C ASN A 274 -18.79 -7.22 1.18
N ALA A 275 -19.90 -6.81 1.81
CA ALA A 275 -19.86 -6.21 3.13
C ALA A 275 -19.36 -7.21 4.19
N LEU A 276 -19.73 -8.49 4.08
CA LEU A 276 -19.20 -9.56 4.95
C LEU A 276 -17.69 -9.77 4.73
N LEU A 277 -17.22 -9.81 3.48
CA LEU A 277 -15.79 -9.91 3.18
C LEU A 277 -15.00 -8.71 3.73
N ASN A 278 -15.54 -7.49 3.65
CA ASN A 278 -14.94 -6.30 4.23
C ASN A 278 -14.81 -6.35 5.77
N ILE A 279 -15.61 -7.18 6.45
CA ILE A 279 -15.56 -7.35 7.91
C ILE A 279 -14.53 -8.42 8.30
N PHE A 280 -14.64 -9.60 7.68
CA PHE A 280 -13.95 -10.79 8.16
C PHE A 280 -12.61 -11.06 7.47
N CYS A 281 -12.39 -10.53 6.27
CA CYS A 281 -11.11 -10.68 5.58
C CYS A 281 -10.17 -9.52 5.90
N THR A 282 -8.88 -9.84 6.00
CA THR A 282 -7.82 -8.85 6.05
C THR A 282 -7.72 -8.10 4.72
N ALA A 283 -7.14 -6.90 4.76
CA ALA A 283 -6.89 -6.12 3.55
C ALA A 283 -6.01 -6.89 2.54
N ALA A 284 -5.03 -7.66 3.00
CA ALA A 284 -4.16 -8.48 2.16
C ALA A 284 -4.92 -9.64 1.45
N GLU A 285 -5.83 -10.32 2.16
CA GLU A 285 -6.67 -11.36 1.56
C GLU A 285 -7.60 -10.78 0.48
N LEU A 286 -8.18 -9.60 0.74
CA LEU A 286 -9.02 -8.89 -0.22
C LEU A 286 -8.23 -8.46 -1.46
N ASP A 287 -7.03 -7.91 -1.26
CA ASP A 287 -6.12 -7.52 -2.34
C ASP A 287 -5.73 -8.72 -3.21
N SER A 288 -5.38 -9.85 -2.59
CA SER A 288 -5.05 -11.09 -3.30
C SER A 288 -6.24 -11.62 -4.12
N ALA A 289 -7.43 -11.64 -3.53
CA ALA A 289 -8.65 -12.03 -4.23
C ALA A 289 -9.00 -11.06 -5.37
N ASN A 290 -8.86 -9.75 -5.17
CA ASN A 290 -9.05 -8.73 -6.20
C ASN A 290 -8.05 -8.87 -7.35
N ALA A 291 -6.78 -9.10 -7.04
CA ALA A 291 -5.74 -9.33 -8.03
C ALA A 291 -6.02 -10.60 -8.86
N SER A 292 -6.40 -11.69 -8.21
CA SER A 292 -6.80 -12.93 -8.89
C SER A 292 -8.02 -12.75 -9.79
N ALA A 293 -9.04 -12.02 -9.32
CA ALA A 293 -10.21 -11.69 -10.11
C ALA A 293 -9.86 -10.83 -11.33
N LYS A 294 -9.06 -9.77 -11.13
CA LYS A 294 -8.56 -8.88 -12.19
C LYS A 294 -7.76 -9.66 -13.23
N MET A 295 -6.94 -10.61 -12.79
CA MET A 295 -6.17 -11.48 -13.68
C MET A 295 -7.08 -12.34 -14.55
N ASN A 296 -8.06 -13.01 -13.94
CA ASN A 296 -8.92 -13.99 -14.62
C ASN A 296 -10.04 -13.38 -15.47
N THR A 297 -10.29 -12.07 -15.33
CA THR A 297 -11.32 -11.35 -16.07
C THR A 297 -10.68 -10.26 -16.94
N THR A 298 -10.47 -9.07 -16.39
CA THR A 298 -10.12 -7.85 -17.12
C THR A 298 -8.77 -7.94 -17.85
N VAL A 299 -7.71 -8.37 -17.15
CA VAL A 299 -6.36 -8.39 -17.73
C VAL A 299 -6.22 -9.49 -18.78
N LYS A 300 -6.68 -10.70 -18.47
CA LYS A 300 -6.71 -11.82 -19.43
C LYS A 300 -7.48 -11.45 -20.70
N ASP A 301 -8.69 -10.92 -20.58
CA ASP A 301 -9.54 -10.61 -21.74
C ASP A 301 -8.89 -9.56 -22.64
N ARG A 302 -8.27 -8.51 -22.05
CA ARG A 302 -7.53 -7.49 -22.80
C ARG A 302 -6.30 -8.07 -23.50
N ILE A 303 -5.51 -8.91 -22.82
CA ILE A 303 -4.36 -9.58 -23.43
C ILE A 303 -4.82 -10.46 -24.60
N PHE A 304 -5.89 -11.24 -24.43
CA PHE A 304 -6.38 -12.15 -25.47
C PHE A 304 -6.91 -11.39 -26.68
N ALA A 305 -7.64 -10.29 -26.46
CA ALA A 305 -8.08 -9.40 -27.53
C ALA A 305 -6.89 -8.82 -28.32
N ASP A 306 -5.87 -8.30 -27.63
CA ASP A 306 -4.68 -7.73 -28.27
C ASP A 306 -3.88 -8.79 -29.06
N LEU A 307 -3.78 -10.01 -28.52
CA LEU A 307 -3.13 -11.12 -29.23
C LEU A 307 -3.91 -11.51 -30.48
N GLN A 308 -5.24 -11.59 -30.39
CA GLN A 308 -6.10 -11.87 -31.54
C GLN A 308 -6.01 -10.78 -32.60
N GLU A 309 -5.99 -9.51 -32.22
CA GLU A 309 -5.77 -8.36 -33.12
C GLU A 309 -4.40 -8.42 -33.82
N ALA A 310 -3.38 -8.91 -33.11
CA ALA A 310 -2.06 -9.18 -33.68
C ALA A 310 -2.00 -10.44 -34.57
N GLY A 311 -3.13 -11.16 -34.73
CA GLY A 311 -3.25 -12.38 -35.52
C GLY A 311 -2.61 -13.59 -34.85
N ILE A 312 -2.50 -13.58 -33.52
CA ILE A 312 -1.95 -14.65 -32.70
C ILE A 312 -3.11 -15.41 -32.04
N ASP A 313 -3.19 -16.71 -32.34
CA ASP A 313 -4.08 -17.62 -31.64
C ASP A 313 -3.28 -18.41 -30.60
N ILE A 314 -3.67 -18.27 -29.33
CA ILE A 314 -3.03 -18.94 -28.18
C ILE A 314 -3.97 -19.89 -27.45
N SER A 315 -5.15 -20.20 -28.00
CA SER A 315 -6.13 -21.05 -27.30
C SER A 315 -5.55 -22.41 -26.87
N ASP A 316 -4.67 -22.97 -27.70
CA ASP A 316 -4.04 -24.28 -27.51
C ASP A 316 -2.54 -24.16 -27.20
N SER A 317 -2.06 -22.96 -26.88
CA SER A 317 -0.64 -22.70 -26.62
C SER A 317 -0.31 -22.86 -25.14
N MET A 318 0.78 -23.57 -24.85
CA MET A 318 1.36 -23.64 -23.52
C MET A 318 2.72 -22.94 -23.54
N PHE A 319 2.83 -21.83 -22.83
CA PHE A 319 4.07 -21.08 -22.69
C PHE A 319 4.13 -20.39 -21.34
N SER A 320 5.34 -20.05 -20.92
CA SER A 320 5.57 -19.27 -19.70
C SER A 320 5.99 -17.86 -20.03
N ILE A 321 5.56 -16.93 -19.19
CA ILE A 321 5.90 -15.52 -19.24
C ILE A 321 6.78 -15.25 -18.04
N LYS A 322 7.90 -14.57 -18.25
CA LYS A 322 8.76 -14.07 -17.20
C LYS A 322 8.89 -12.57 -17.33
N ILE A 323 8.70 -11.85 -16.22
CA ILE A 323 8.87 -10.40 -16.14
C ILE A 323 10.12 -10.11 -15.32
N GLY A 324 11.06 -9.39 -15.92
CA GLY A 324 12.24 -8.89 -15.24
C GLY A 324 11.88 -7.73 -14.29
N ALA A 325 12.74 -7.48 -13.31
CA ALA A 325 12.61 -6.31 -12.43
C ALA A 325 12.56 -4.98 -13.19
N ASP A 326 13.22 -4.93 -14.34
CA ASP A 326 13.22 -3.82 -15.30
C ASP A 326 11.92 -3.68 -16.10
N GLY A 327 10.94 -4.56 -15.85
CA GLY A 327 9.66 -4.63 -16.55
C GLY A 327 9.75 -5.32 -17.92
N GLN A 328 10.91 -5.85 -18.32
CA GLN A 328 11.03 -6.54 -19.60
C GLN A 328 10.32 -7.89 -19.55
N VAL A 329 9.51 -8.16 -20.58
CA VAL A 329 8.79 -9.41 -20.71
C VAL A 329 9.56 -10.37 -21.61
N SER A 330 9.67 -11.62 -21.18
CA SER A 330 10.22 -12.71 -21.98
C SER A 330 9.29 -13.92 -21.95
N VAL A 331 9.21 -14.62 -23.08
CA VAL A 331 8.35 -15.81 -23.24
C VAL A 331 9.19 -17.05 -23.49
N ASP A 332 8.87 -18.15 -22.80
CA ASP A 332 9.48 -19.46 -23.02
C ASP A 332 8.43 -20.52 -23.36
N GLY A 333 8.77 -21.49 -24.22
CA GLY A 333 7.84 -22.50 -24.76
C GLY A 333 7.34 -22.23 -26.18
N ILE A 334 7.68 -21.08 -26.77
CA ILE A 334 7.40 -20.75 -28.18
C ILE A 334 8.69 -20.86 -29.01
N ASN A 335 8.73 -21.83 -29.94
CA ASN A 335 9.90 -22.10 -30.78
C ASN A 335 10.09 -21.12 -31.96
N ASP A 336 8.99 -20.51 -32.44
CA ASP A 336 9.07 -19.53 -33.51
C ASP A 336 9.47 -18.16 -32.94
N ASN A 337 10.69 -17.72 -33.26
CA ASN A 337 11.23 -16.45 -32.76
C ASN A 337 10.41 -15.22 -33.17
N ALA A 338 9.81 -15.21 -34.36
CA ALA A 338 9.01 -14.08 -34.82
C ALA A 338 7.66 -14.05 -34.10
N MET A 339 7.07 -15.22 -33.84
CA MET A 339 5.86 -15.34 -33.04
C MET A 339 6.12 -14.97 -31.57
N LYS A 340 7.22 -15.48 -31.00
CA LYS A 340 7.68 -15.17 -29.65
C LYS A 340 7.81 -13.66 -29.44
N GLN A 341 8.53 -12.96 -30.32
CA GLN A 341 8.70 -11.49 -30.21
C GLN A 341 7.36 -10.76 -30.26
N LYS A 342 6.44 -11.16 -31.14
CA LYS A 342 5.11 -10.52 -31.20
C LYS A 342 4.30 -10.72 -29.92
N ILE A 343 4.39 -11.90 -29.30
CA ILE A 343 3.73 -12.18 -28.01
C ILE A 343 4.36 -11.30 -26.93
N GLU A 344 5.69 -11.23 -26.86
CA GLU A 344 6.42 -10.37 -25.92
C GLU A 344 6.05 -8.88 -26.09
N ASP A 345 5.93 -8.39 -27.33
CA ASP A 345 5.52 -7.00 -27.62
C ASP A 345 4.10 -6.69 -27.12
N VAL A 346 3.17 -7.64 -27.24
CA VAL A 346 1.80 -7.49 -26.73
C VAL A 346 1.80 -7.51 -25.20
N LEU A 347 2.43 -8.51 -24.59
CA LEU A 347 2.46 -8.68 -23.14
C LEU A 347 3.19 -7.53 -22.41
N SER A 348 4.19 -6.92 -23.06
CA SER A 348 4.93 -5.79 -22.47
C SER A 348 4.04 -4.61 -22.11
N LYS A 349 2.89 -4.43 -22.80
CA LYS A 349 1.89 -3.40 -22.48
C LYS A 349 1.22 -3.61 -21.11
N TYR A 350 1.21 -4.85 -20.64
CA TYR A 350 0.54 -5.28 -19.40
C TYR A 350 1.55 -5.64 -18.29
N SER A 351 2.83 -5.35 -18.49
CA SER A 351 3.89 -5.74 -17.55
C SER A 351 3.68 -5.19 -16.14
N ASP A 352 3.25 -3.93 -16.00
CA ASP A 352 2.95 -3.31 -14.71
C ASP A 352 1.73 -3.98 -14.03
N ASP A 353 0.63 -4.20 -14.76
CA ASP A 353 -0.55 -4.91 -14.24
C ASP A 353 -0.21 -6.33 -13.76
N LEU A 354 0.57 -7.07 -14.56
CA LEU A 354 1.00 -8.44 -14.23
C LEU A 354 1.94 -8.44 -13.02
N MET A 355 2.81 -7.44 -12.90
CA MET A 355 3.68 -7.27 -11.74
C MET A 355 2.87 -7.08 -10.46
N ASP A 356 1.88 -6.19 -10.50
CA ASP A 356 1.03 -5.87 -9.35
C ASP A 356 0.19 -7.08 -8.90
N ILE A 357 -0.33 -7.83 -9.88
CA ILE A 357 -1.05 -9.08 -9.65
C ILE A 357 -0.12 -10.10 -8.99
N TYR A 358 1.09 -10.28 -9.51
CA TYR A 358 2.08 -11.19 -8.93
C TYR A 358 2.39 -10.82 -7.48
N PHE A 359 2.72 -9.55 -7.21
CA PHE A 359 3.02 -9.09 -5.85
C PHE A 359 1.89 -9.35 -4.87
N SER A 360 0.64 -9.21 -5.31
CA SER A 360 -0.55 -9.37 -4.47
C SER A 360 -0.92 -10.84 -4.20
N MET A 361 -0.52 -11.76 -5.08
CA MET A 361 -0.90 -13.18 -5.02
C MET A 361 0.22 -14.09 -4.54
N ASP A 362 1.49 -13.74 -4.78
CA ASP A 362 2.63 -14.57 -4.44
C ASP A 362 2.80 -14.71 -2.92
N SER A 363 2.74 -15.93 -2.42
CA SER A 363 2.75 -16.21 -0.98
C SER A 363 4.09 -15.88 -0.30
N GLU A 364 5.21 -15.97 -1.01
CA GLU A 364 6.52 -15.66 -0.46
C GLU A 364 6.68 -14.14 -0.31
N ILE A 365 6.26 -13.38 -1.32
CA ILE A 365 6.18 -11.91 -1.26
C ILE A 365 5.21 -11.49 -0.17
N GLN A 366 4.04 -12.12 -0.06
CA GLN A 366 3.06 -11.76 0.97
C GLN A 366 3.54 -12.05 2.40
N ALA A 367 4.45 -13.00 2.58
CA ALA A 367 5.07 -13.30 3.86
C ALA A 367 6.23 -12.35 4.25
N LEU A 368 6.69 -11.49 3.33
CA LEU A 368 7.70 -10.47 3.62
C LEU A 368 7.19 -9.45 4.65
N SER A 369 8.11 -8.90 5.44
CA SER A 369 7.79 -7.75 6.29
C SER A 369 7.40 -6.53 5.46
N ASP A 370 6.63 -5.58 6.02
CA ASP A 370 6.22 -4.35 5.30
C ASP A 370 7.42 -3.59 4.73
N LYS A 371 8.51 -3.52 5.51
CA LYS A 371 9.77 -2.93 5.06
C LYS A 371 10.36 -3.69 3.86
N GLU A 372 10.34 -5.01 3.87
CA GLU A 372 10.84 -5.81 2.76
C GLU A 372 9.96 -5.68 1.52
N LYS A 373 8.63 -5.67 1.66
CA LYS A 373 7.69 -5.42 0.56
C LYS A 373 7.94 -4.04 -0.08
N TYR A 374 8.10 -3.01 0.75
CA TYR A 374 8.47 -1.66 0.30
C TYR A 374 9.80 -1.65 -0.46
N LEU A 375 10.86 -2.24 0.12
CA LEU A 375 12.17 -2.27 -0.51
C LEU A 375 12.18 -3.06 -1.83
N LEU A 376 11.40 -4.14 -1.91
CA LEU A 376 11.24 -4.93 -3.12
C LEU A 376 10.56 -4.11 -4.23
N GLN A 377 9.47 -3.41 -3.91
CA GLN A 377 8.79 -2.51 -4.84
C GLN A 377 9.70 -1.36 -5.30
N ALA A 378 10.36 -0.70 -4.35
CA ALA A 378 11.31 0.37 -4.64
C ALA A 378 12.44 -0.11 -5.56
N ALA A 379 12.94 -1.33 -5.35
CA ALA A 379 13.98 -1.90 -6.19
C ALA A 379 13.50 -2.18 -7.63
N VAL A 380 12.26 -2.66 -7.80
CA VAL A 380 11.63 -2.81 -9.11
C VAL A 380 11.47 -1.45 -9.81
N ASP A 381 11.00 -0.43 -9.10
CA ASP A 381 10.81 0.91 -9.67
C ASP A 381 12.15 1.57 -10.06
N VAL A 382 13.18 1.37 -9.24
CA VAL A 382 14.55 1.79 -9.53
C VAL A 382 15.11 1.05 -10.75
N GLU A 383 14.93 -0.27 -10.86
CA GLU A 383 15.38 -1.03 -12.03
C GLU A 383 14.69 -0.58 -13.32
N LYS A 384 13.37 -0.40 -13.30
CA LYS A 384 12.62 0.19 -14.44
C LYS A 384 13.16 1.57 -14.81
N PHE A 385 13.44 2.41 -13.82
CA PHE A 385 14.00 3.74 -14.04
C PHE A 385 15.40 3.67 -14.64
N LEU A 386 16.31 2.88 -14.07
CA LEU A 386 17.68 2.72 -14.56
C LEU A 386 17.69 2.17 -15.99
N TYR A 387 16.86 1.16 -16.26
CA TYR A 387 16.70 0.60 -17.59
C TYR A 387 16.28 1.68 -18.60
N LYS A 388 15.20 2.43 -18.31
CA LYS A 388 14.70 3.51 -19.18
C LYS A 388 15.71 4.63 -19.36
N ALA A 389 16.43 5.01 -18.30
CA ALA A 389 17.38 6.11 -18.32
C ALA A 389 18.70 5.75 -19.05
N THR A 390 19.08 4.47 -19.06
CA THR A 390 20.40 4.03 -19.54
C THR A 390 20.34 3.07 -20.72
N GLY A 391 19.14 2.71 -21.19
CA GLY A 391 18.94 1.69 -22.23
C GLY A 391 19.41 0.30 -21.77
N GLY A 392 19.26 0.00 -20.47
CA GLY A 392 19.68 -1.27 -19.86
C GLY A 392 21.19 -1.43 -19.68
N SER A 393 21.98 -0.36 -19.81
CA SER A 393 23.44 -0.44 -19.61
C SER A 393 23.88 -0.41 -18.13
N VAL A 394 22.96 -0.06 -17.23
CA VAL A 394 23.16 -0.04 -15.78
C VAL A 394 21.94 -0.64 -15.10
N SER A 395 22.19 -1.54 -14.14
CA SER A 395 21.21 -2.14 -13.23
C SER A 395 21.49 -1.71 -11.78
N LEU A 396 20.58 -2.03 -10.86
CA LEU A 396 20.79 -1.76 -9.44
C LEU A 396 22.00 -2.53 -8.88
N GLY A 397 22.28 -3.73 -9.43
CA GLY A 397 23.42 -4.55 -9.07
C GLY A 397 24.79 -3.92 -9.41
N ASP A 398 24.82 -2.96 -10.34
CA ASP A 398 26.04 -2.23 -10.72
C ASP A 398 26.32 -1.05 -9.80
N LEU A 399 25.37 -0.70 -8.93
CA LEU A 399 25.46 0.47 -8.06
C LEU A 399 26.15 0.16 -6.73
N SER A 400 26.81 1.17 -6.17
CA SER A 400 27.37 1.13 -4.82
C SER A 400 27.21 2.49 -4.13
N VAL A 401 27.22 2.49 -2.80
CA VAL A 401 27.09 3.73 -2.01
C VAL A 401 28.29 3.89 -1.09
N GLU A 402 29.02 4.99 -1.26
CA GLU A 402 30.13 5.42 -0.40
C GLU A 402 29.93 6.88 0.01
N ASN A 403 30.03 7.18 1.31
CA ASN A 403 29.84 8.54 1.84
C ASN A 403 28.52 9.22 1.37
N ALA A 404 27.43 8.46 1.33
CA ALA A 404 26.11 8.85 0.81
C ALA A 404 26.03 9.17 -0.71
N MET A 405 27.14 9.04 -1.43
CA MET A 405 27.20 9.18 -2.88
C MET A 405 26.95 7.83 -3.55
N ILE A 406 26.13 7.83 -4.59
CA ILE A 406 25.83 6.68 -5.44
C ILE A 406 26.89 6.63 -6.55
N HIS A 407 27.48 5.46 -6.76
CA HIS A 407 28.47 5.19 -7.78
C HIS A 407 27.99 4.10 -8.74
N GLY A 408 28.59 4.00 -9.93
CA GLY A 408 28.21 3.05 -10.98
C GLY A 408 27.30 3.63 -12.06
N LEU A 409 26.91 4.90 -11.93
CA LEU A 409 26.02 5.59 -12.87
C LEU A 409 26.79 6.20 -14.06
N PRO A 410 26.16 6.33 -15.24
CA PRO A 410 26.69 7.15 -16.31
C PRO A 410 26.73 8.62 -15.87
N LYS A 411 27.71 9.38 -16.34
CA LYS A 411 27.96 10.77 -15.88
C LYS A 411 26.72 11.68 -15.92
N THR A 412 25.85 11.51 -16.91
CA THR A 412 24.62 12.30 -17.05
C THR A 412 23.59 12.00 -15.96
N LEU A 413 23.56 10.78 -15.43
CA LEU A 413 22.64 10.34 -14.39
C LEU A 413 23.24 10.51 -12.99
N ASP A 414 24.57 10.38 -12.90
CA ASP A 414 25.35 10.58 -11.67
C ASP A 414 25.04 11.94 -11.01
N ASP A 415 25.13 13.03 -11.79
CA ASP A 415 24.83 14.37 -11.29
C ASP A 415 23.35 14.52 -10.87
N LEU A 416 22.41 13.87 -11.58
CA LEU A 416 20.98 13.97 -11.29
C LEU A 416 20.58 13.28 -9.98
N LEU A 417 21.15 12.09 -9.71
CA LEU A 417 20.83 11.33 -8.49
C LEU A 417 21.64 11.80 -7.29
N ASN A 418 22.91 12.19 -7.48
CA ASN A 418 23.74 12.66 -6.38
C ASN A 418 23.50 14.14 -6.03
N ASN A 419 23.10 14.96 -7.00
CA ASN A 419 22.85 16.39 -6.80
C ASN A 419 21.48 16.81 -7.40
N PRO A 420 20.36 16.23 -6.91
CA PRO A 420 19.03 16.44 -7.50
C PRO A 420 18.46 17.86 -7.34
N GLY A 421 19.10 18.72 -6.53
CA GLY A 421 18.60 20.05 -6.21
C GLY A 421 17.24 19.95 -5.50
N GLU A 422 16.21 20.62 -6.02
CA GLU A 422 14.82 20.54 -5.53
C GLU A 422 13.95 19.54 -6.31
N ASN A 423 14.55 18.69 -7.16
CA ASN A 423 13.79 17.69 -7.90
C ASN A 423 13.50 16.48 -7.01
N LEU A 424 12.29 16.46 -6.45
CA LEU A 424 11.82 15.40 -5.54
C LEU A 424 11.96 14.01 -6.16
N THR A 425 11.57 13.81 -7.42
CA THR A 425 11.65 12.48 -8.06
C THR A 425 13.06 11.89 -8.07
N TYR A 426 14.09 12.70 -8.33
CA TYR A 426 15.47 12.19 -8.28
C TYR A 426 16.00 12.06 -6.85
N GLN A 427 15.53 12.88 -5.91
CA GLN A 427 15.79 12.66 -4.48
C GLN A 427 15.21 11.30 -4.03
N ASP A 428 14.01 10.97 -4.49
CA ASP A 428 13.29 9.74 -4.18
C ASP A 428 14.04 8.52 -4.72
N TYR A 429 14.41 8.51 -6.00
CA TYR A 429 15.23 7.42 -6.54
C TYR A 429 16.58 7.29 -5.85
N ALA A 430 17.21 8.41 -5.50
CA ALA A 430 18.47 8.39 -4.74
C ALA A 430 18.28 7.85 -3.32
N SER A 431 17.09 8.02 -2.72
CA SER A 431 16.70 7.32 -1.50
C SER A 431 16.77 5.83 -1.66
N ASP A 432 15.99 5.34 -2.60
CA ASP A 432 15.66 3.93 -2.71
C ASP A 432 16.93 3.15 -2.93
N ILE A 433 17.77 3.66 -3.84
CA ILE A 433 19.08 3.10 -4.09
C ILE A 433 19.91 3.00 -2.79
N ARG A 434 19.93 4.04 -1.95
CA ARG A 434 20.67 4.00 -0.68
C ARG A 434 20.07 3.02 0.32
N GLU A 435 18.75 3.01 0.48
CA GLU A 435 18.08 2.12 1.44
C GLU A 435 18.19 0.65 1.03
N ILE A 436 17.96 0.33 -0.25
CA ILE A 436 18.08 -1.03 -0.79
C ILE A 436 19.52 -1.53 -0.63
N LEU A 437 20.52 -0.73 -1.00
CA LEU A 437 21.92 -1.11 -0.86
C LEU A 437 22.36 -1.19 0.60
N ALA A 438 21.82 -0.35 1.48
CA ALA A 438 22.06 -0.44 2.92
C ALA A 438 21.44 -1.72 3.51
N TYR A 439 20.22 -2.07 3.12
CA TYR A 439 19.56 -3.33 3.50
C TYR A 439 20.42 -4.53 3.08
N LYS A 440 20.84 -4.58 1.82
CA LYS A 440 21.73 -5.64 1.30
C LYS A 440 23.03 -5.79 2.09
N ARG A 441 23.66 -4.68 2.44
CA ARG A 441 24.89 -4.68 3.25
C ARG A 441 24.67 -5.15 4.70
N THR A 442 23.57 -4.75 5.31
CA THR A 442 23.31 -4.97 6.75
C THR A 442 22.69 -6.33 7.04
N GLN A 443 21.78 -6.79 6.18
CA GLN A 443 21.12 -8.09 6.30
C GLN A 443 21.85 -9.20 5.55
N HIS A 444 22.85 -8.86 4.73
CA HIS A 444 23.52 -9.81 3.82
C HIS A 444 22.52 -10.55 2.89
N LYS A 445 21.41 -9.90 2.58
CA LYS A 445 20.29 -10.41 1.77
C LYS A 445 20.00 -9.44 0.64
N ASP A 446 20.00 -9.91 -0.60
CA ASP A 446 19.55 -9.09 -1.73
C ASP A 446 18.03 -9.14 -1.80
N ILE A 447 17.34 -8.02 -1.63
CA ILE A 447 15.86 -8.06 -1.63
C ILE A 447 15.31 -8.55 -2.97
N MET A 448 16.04 -8.30 -4.07
CA MET A 448 15.65 -8.72 -5.42
C MET A 448 15.76 -10.22 -5.66
N SER A 449 16.44 -10.99 -4.79
CA SER A 449 16.47 -12.45 -4.94
C SER A 449 15.13 -13.10 -4.65
N GLU A 450 14.24 -12.41 -3.96
CA GLU A 450 12.87 -12.86 -3.68
C GLU A 450 11.95 -12.68 -4.92
N LEU A 451 12.41 -11.98 -5.95
CA LEU A 451 11.57 -11.67 -7.12
C LEU A 451 11.71 -12.74 -8.21
N ASN A 452 10.63 -13.49 -8.44
CA ASN A 452 10.54 -14.47 -9.51
C ASN A 452 9.24 -14.38 -10.31
N VAL A 453 8.94 -13.21 -10.87
CA VAL A 453 7.68 -12.99 -11.59
C VAL A 453 7.56 -13.88 -12.82
N GLN A 454 6.80 -14.97 -12.66
CA GLN A 454 6.55 -15.95 -13.70
C GLN A 454 5.07 -16.35 -13.72
N PHE A 455 4.55 -16.43 -14.94
CA PHE A 455 3.21 -16.95 -15.21
C PHE A 455 3.30 -18.10 -16.19
N VAL A 456 2.37 -19.05 -16.10
CA VAL A 456 2.13 -20.06 -17.13
C VAL A 456 0.79 -19.77 -17.78
N ILE A 457 0.77 -19.78 -19.10
CA ILE A 457 -0.46 -19.90 -19.87
C ILE A 457 -0.66 -21.37 -20.23
N ALA A 458 -1.79 -21.93 -19.82
CA ALA A 458 -2.21 -23.28 -20.16
C ALA A 458 -3.73 -23.31 -20.35
N ASP A 459 -4.19 -23.93 -21.43
CA ASP A 459 -5.62 -24.06 -21.77
C ASP A 459 -6.40 -22.73 -21.71
N GLY A 460 -5.75 -21.65 -22.16
CA GLY A 460 -6.33 -20.30 -22.13
C GLY A 460 -6.50 -19.72 -20.72
N THR A 461 -5.78 -20.22 -19.72
CA THR A 461 -5.76 -19.69 -18.34
C THR A 461 -4.37 -19.21 -17.96
N PHE A 462 -4.29 -18.16 -17.13
CA PHE A 462 -3.04 -17.70 -16.54
C PHE A 462 -2.93 -18.23 -15.12
N GLN A 463 -1.76 -18.73 -14.78
CA GLN A 463 -1.45 -19.19 -13.42
C GLN A 463 -0.09 -18.64 -13.02
N ILE A 464 0.05 -18.23 -11.75
CA ILE A 464 1.38 -17.96 -11.20
C ILE A 464 2.16 -19.27 -11.19
N LYS A 465 3.43 -19.18 -11.56
CA LYS A 465 4.33 -20.32 -11.57
C LYS A 465 5.07 -20.35 -10.24
N ASP A 466 4.72 -21.32 -9.42
CA ASP A 466 5.42 -21.63 -8.15
C ASP A 466 6.93 -21.87 -8.36
#